data_AF-A0A7S2TMF5-F1
#
_entry.id   AF-A0A7S2TMF5-F1
#
_cell.length_a   1.000
_cell.length_b   1.000
_cell.length_c   1.000
_cell.angle_alpha   90.00
_cell.angle_beta   90.00
_cell.angle_gamma   90.00
#
_symmetry.space_group_name_H-M   'P 1'
#
loop_
_entity.id
_entity.type
_entity.pdbx_description
1 polymer ?
#
loop_
_entity_poly.entity_id
_entity_poly.type
_entity_poly.pdbx_seq_one_letter_code
_entity_poly.pdbx_strand_id
1 'polypeptide(L)'
;TSLSGTDKVAKATRNQLAYADTILMNKIDLVKEDKIKSLKTALRQLNPVPVQLTIRSQVKDLHKLLSLQAYKPDAAEAAIQQALEQPSSSHSHSHGHGHGHGHAHVHGEKCAHGCDDRPHVR
;
A
#
# COMPACT_ATOMS: atom_id res chain seq x y z
N THR A 1 13.91 -7.67 20.89
CA THR A 1 13.67 -8.44 19.64
C THR A 1 12.19 -8.71 19.34
N SER A 2 11.23 -7.88 19.78
CA SER A 2 9.78 -8.19 19.68
C SER A 2 9.01 -7.51 18.54
N LEU A 3 9.64 -6.61 17.78
CA LEU A 3 8.94 -5.72 16.82
C LEU A 3 8.54 -6.42 15.49
N SER A 4 9.14 -7.56 15.15
CA SER A 4 8.89 -8.26 13.88
C SER A 4 7.49 -8.90 13.77
N GLY A 5 6.88 -9.27 14.91
CA GLY A 5 5.57 -9.95 14.92
C GLY A 5 4.40 -9.02 14.66
N THR A 6 4.42 -7.82 15.25
CA THR A 6 3.34 -6.83 15.15
C THR A 6 3.20 -6.25 13.75
N ASP A 7 4.32 -6.03 13.05
CA ASP A 7 4.33 -5.46 11.70
C ASP A 7 3.73 -6.43 10.67
N LYS A 8 4.01 -7.73 10.82
CA LYS A 8 3.42 -8.78 9.99
C LYS A 8 1.90 -8.85 10.15
N VAL A 9 1.42 -8.79 11.39
CA VAL A 9 -0.03 -8.78 11.69
C VAL A 9 -0.66 -7.51 11.12
N ALA A 10 -0.04 -6.34 11.29
CA ALA A 10 -0.56 -5.09 10.76
C ALA A 10 -0.65 -5.10 9.22
N LYS A 11 0.35 -5.66 8.53
CA LYS A 11 0.33 -5.83 7.07
C LYS A 11 -0.78 -6.81 6.65
N ALA A 12 -0.88 -7.96 7.30
CA ALA A 12 -1.90 -8.96 7.00
C ALA A 12 -3.32 -8.40 7.19
N THR A 13 -3.57 -7.68 8.27
CA THR A 13 -4.87 -7.04 8.54
C THR A 13 -5.22 -6.00 7.48
N ARG A 14 -4.28 -5.15 7.06
CA ARG A 14 -4.53 -4.18 5.98
C ARG A 14 -4.87 -4.87 4.66
N ASN A 15 -4.13 -5.91 4.30
CA ASN A 15 -4.41 -6.69 3.10
C ASN A 15 -5.81 -7.31 3.17
N GLN A 16 -6.15 -7.96 4.28
CA GLN A 16 -7.48 -8.56 4.46
C GLN A 16 -8.61 -7.53 4.28
N LEU A 17 -8.43 -6.30 4.77
CA LEU A 17 -9.42 -5.23 4.58
C LEU A 17 -9.47 -4.71 3.14
N ALA A 18 -8.32 -4.60 2.47
CA ALA A 18 -8.23 -4.13 1.08
C ALA A 18 -8.87 -5.12 0.09
N TYR A 19 -8.75 -6.43 0.34
CA TYR A 19 -9.33 -7.47 -0.51
C TYR A 19 -10.78 -7.82 -0.18
N ALA A 20 -11.33 -7.33 0.92
CA ALA A 20 -12.67 -7.70 1.34
C ALA A 20 -13.73 -7.08 0.43
N ASP A 21 -14.66 -7.88 -0.08
CA ASP A 21 -15.83 -7.41 -0.84
C ASP A 21 -16.94 -6.86 0.07
N THR A 22 -16.95 -7.30 1.33
CA THR A 22 -17.86 -6.83 2.37
C THR A 22 -17.16 -6.94 3.72
N ILE A 23 -17.49 -6.03 4.65
CA ILE A 23 -16.93 -6.06 6.00
C ILE A 23 -18.05 -6.32 7.01
N LEU A 24 -17.87 -7.34 7.84
CA LEU A 24 -18.76 -7.64 8.96
C LEU A 24 -18.16 -7.11 10.27
N MET A 25 -18.74 -6.05 10.80
CA MET A 25 -18.33 -5.46 12.08
C MET A 25 -19.21 -6.03 13.20
N ASN A 26 -18.67 -7.00 13.93
CA ASN A 26 -19.34 -7.67 15.04
C ASN A 26 -19.02 -7.00 16.39
N LYS A 27 -19.80 -7.34 17.42
CA LYS A 27 -19.66 -6.87 18.82
C LYS A 27 -19.87 -5.37 19.00
N ILE A 28 -20.75 -4.77 18.19
CA ILE A 28 -21.07 -3.34 18.30
C ILE A 28 -21.70 -2.98 19.65
N ASP A 29 -22.25 -3.95 20.36
CA ASP A 29 -22.83 -3.82 21.71
C ASP A 29 -21.80 -3.43 22.77
N LEU A 30 -20.51 -3.67 22.52
CA LEU A 30 -19.43 -3.37 23.45
C LEU A 30 -18.80 -1.99 23.23
N VAL A 31 -19.29 -1.23 22.24
CA VAL A 31 -18.63 -0.01 21.77
C VAL A 31 -19.63 1.13 21.64
N LYS A 32 -19.22 2.34 22.01
CA LYS A 32 -20.04 3.56 21.86
C LYS A 32 -20.23 3.93 20.39
N GLU A 33 -21.36 4.55 20.07
CA GLU A 33 -21.70 4.93 18.68
C GLU A 33 -20.63 5.78 17.98
N ASP A 34 -20.00 6.71 18.69
CA ASP A 34 -18.98 7.59 18.11
C ASP A 34 -17.79 6.80 17.57
N LYS A 35 -17.35 5.77 18.31
CA LYS A 35 -16.25 4.90 17.88
C LYS A 35 -16.65 4.05 16.68
N ILE A 36 -17.90 3.58 16.63
CA ILE A 36 -18.44 2.84 15.47
C ILE A 36 -18.44 3.74 14.23
N LYS A 37 -18.87 5.00 14.37
CA LYS A 37 -18.86 5.99 13.29
C LYS A 37 -17.44 6.28 12.81
N SER A 38 -16.50 6.54 13.72
CA SER A 38 -15.10 6.76 13.39
C SER A 38 -14.48 5.57 12.65
N LEU A 39 -14.73 4.34 13.12
CA LEU A 39 -14.22 3.13 12.49
C LEU A 39 -14.84 2.91 11.11
N LYS A 40 -16.15 3.14 10.95
CA LYS A 40 -16.80 3.10 9.64
C LYS A 40 -16.16 4.09 8.66
N THR A 41 -15.88 5.31 9.10
CA THR A 41 -15.21 6.31 8.25
C THR A 41 -13.82 5.85 7.83
N ALA A 42 -13.02 5.34 8.77
CA ALA A 42 -11.68 4.82 8.46
C ALA A 42 -11.73 3.63 7.48
N LEU A 43 -12.68 2.70 7.67
CA LEU A 43 -12.86 1.58 6.76
C LEU A 43 -13.26 2.02 5.36
N ARG A 44 -14.16 3.01 5.24
CA ARG A 44 -14.56 3.56 3.92
C ARG A 44 -13.43 4.27 3.20
N GLN A 45 -12.50 4.89 3.93
CA GLN A 45 -11.29 5.49 3.35
C GLN A 45 -10.31 4.43 2.84
N LEU A 46 -10.21 3.29 3.51
CA LEU A 46 -9.33 2.20 3.13
C LEU A 46 -9.88 1.37 1.96
N ASN A 47 -11.15 0.97 2.05
CA ASN A 47 -11.82 0.19 1.03
C ASN A 47 -13.33 0.52 1.06
N PRO A 48 -13.89 1.17 0.02
CA PRO A 48 -15.28 1.65 0.01
C PRO A 48 -16.32 0.54 -0.24
N VAL A 49 -16.24 -0.55 0.52
CA VAL A 49 -17.15 -1.70 0.48
C VAL A 49 -18.25 -1.62 1.54
N PRO A 50 -19.36 -2.37 1.39
CA PRO A 50 -20.43 -2.40 2.37
C PRO A 50 -19.94 -2.87 3.76
N VAL A 51 -20.31 -2.12 4.80
CA VAL A 51 -20.02 -2.47 6.21
C VAL A 51 -21.30 -2.82 6.94
N GLN A 52 -21.43 -4.08 7.34
CA GLN A 52 -22.58 -4.60 8.09
C GLN A 52 -22.28 -4.62 9.59
N LEU A 53 -23.15 -3.99 10.38
CA LEU A 53 -23.04 -3.97 11.84
C LEU A 53 -23.81 -5.15 12.43
N THR A 54 -23.18 -5.93 13.30
CA THR A 54 -23.79 -7.11 13.92
C THR A 54 -23.49 -7.25 15.41
N ILE A 55 -24.39 -7.93 16.10
CA ILE A 55 -24.28 -8.37 17.48
C ILE A 55 -24.36 -9.90 17.46
N ARG A 56 -23.43 -10.58 18.14
CA ARG A 56 -23.34 -12.06 18.15
C ARG A 56 -23.32 -12.68 16.73
N SER A 57 -22.70 -11.99 15.77
CA SER A 57 -22.62 -12.40 14.36
C SER A 57 -23.98 -12.64 13.70
N GLN A 58 -25.06 -12.04 14.20
CA GLN A 58 -26.38 -12.14 13.58
C GLN A 58 -26.42 -11.29 12.31
N VAL A 59 -26.36 -11.96 11.16
CA VAL A 59 -26.47 -11.34 9.84
C VAL A 59 -27.93 -11.34 9.42
N LYS A 60 -28.47 -10.18 9.06
CA LYS A 60 -29.86 -10.04 8.62
C LYS A 60 -30.16 -10.77 7.31
N ASP A 61 -29.18 -10.83 6.41
CA ASP A 61 -29.33 -11.43 5.09
C ASP A 61 -28.07 -12.24 4.75
N LEU A 62 -28.05 -13.49 5.21
CA LEU A 62 -26.94 -14.41 4.95
C LEU A 62 -26.79 -14.73 3.46
N HIS A 63 -27.89 -14.75 2.72
CA HIS A 63 -27.88 -15.03 1.29
C HIS A 63 -27.11 -13.94 0.52
N LYS A 64 -27.27 -12.68 0.91
CA LYS A 64 -26.46 -11.58 0.36
C LYS A 64 -24.98 -11.68 0.68
N LEU A 65 -24.58 -12.30 1.80
CA LEU A 65 -23.17 -12.54 2.10
C LEU A 65 -22.59 -13.70 1.27
N LEU A 66 -23.37 -14.77 1.07
CA LEU A 66 -22.89 -15.96 0.37
C LEU A 66 -22.92 -15.83 -1.15
N SER A 67 -23.76 -14.95 -1.69
CA SER A 67 -23.89 -14.71 -3.14
C SER A 67 -23.18 -13.44 -3.61
N LEU A 68 -22.11 -13.02 -2.93
CA LEU A 68 -21.25 -11.93 -3.38
C LEU A 68 -20.50 -12.37 -4.64
N GLN A 69 -21.09 -12.15 -5.81
CA GLN A 69 -20.42 -12.26 -7.12
C GLN A 69 -19.41 -11.12 -7.31
N ALA A 70 -18.53 -10.93 -6.34
CA ALA A 70 -17.73 -9.73 -6.19
C ALA A 70 -16.28 -9.90 -6.68
N TYR A 71 -15.91 -11.07 -7.19
CA TYR A 71 -14.59 -11.33 -7.75
C TYR A 71 -14.27 -10.38 -8.92
N LYS A 72 -13.47 -9.34 -8.62
CA LYS A 72 -13.00 -8.32 -9.56
C LYS A 72 -11.49 -8.16 -9.40
N PRO A 73 -10.68 -8.92 -10.16
CA PRO A 73 -9.23 -8.98 -9.96
C PRO A 73 -8.55 -7.61 -10.11
N ASP A 74 -9.01 -6.79 -11.05
CA ASP A 74 -8.40 -5.48 -11.34
C ASP A 74 -8.58 -4.45 -10.21
N ALA A 75 -9.69 -4.51 -9.48
CA ALA A 75 -9.98 -3.59 -8.37
C ALA A 75 -9.18 -3.96 -7.11
N ALA A 76 -8.93 -5.25 -6.91
CA ALA A 76 -8.11 -5.75 -5.82
C ALA A 76 -6.65 -5.28 -5.96
N GLU A 77 -6.09 -5.32 -7.17
CA GLU A 77 -4.69 -4.96 -7.40
C GLU A 77 -4.40 -3.48 -7.10
N ALA A 78 -5.25 -2.58 -7.60
CA ALA A 78 -5.15 -1.14 -7.34
C ALA A 78 -5.28 -0.77 -5.85
N ALA A 79 -6.16 -1.46 -5.10
CA ALA A 79 -6.33 -1.24 -3.67
C ALA A 79 -5.10 -1.66 -2.85
N ILE A 80 -4.40 -2.72 -3.27
CA ILE A 80 -3.13 -3.14 -2.64
C ILE A 80 -2.04 -2.11 -2.89
N GLN A 81 -1.89 -1.63 -4.13
CA GLN A 81 -0.84 -0.65 -4.45
C GLN A 81 -0.98 0.59 -3.55
N GLN A 82 -2.20 1.14 -3.44
CA GLN A 82 -2.47 2.28 -2.57
C GLN A 82 -2.28 1.97 -1.08
N ALA A 83 -2.59 0.76 -0.63
CA ALA A 83 -2.38 0.34 0.76
C ALA A 83 -0.90 0.12 1.11
N LEU A 84 -0.08 -0.30 0.14
CA LEU A 84 1.37 -0.49 0.29
C LEU A 84 2.16 0.82 0.14
N GLU A 85 1.62 1.79 -0.58
CA GLU A 85 2.23 3.12 -0.80
C GLU A 85 2.04 4.08 0.38
N GLN A 86 1.26 3.75 1.40
CA GLN A 86 1.23 4.51 2.65
C GLN A 86 2.62 4.40 3.31
N PRO A 87 3.46 5.46 3.29
CA PRO A 87 4.76 5.37 3.92
C PRO A 87 4.52 5.26 5.42
N SER A 88 5.05 4.21 6.04
CA SER A 88 5.39 4.28 7.45
C SER A 88 6.15 5.60 7.63
N SER A 89 5.59 6.52 8.41
CA SER A 89 6.23 7.79 8.76
C SER A 89 7.56 7.49 9.46
N SER A 90 8.62 7.27 8.67
CA SER A 90 9.98 7.28 9.13
C SER A 90 10.35 8.75 9.31
N HIS A 91 10.43 9.18 10.57
CA HIS A 91 11.12 10.41 10.92
C HIS A 91 12.58 10.31 10.43
N SER A 92 12.85 10.78 9.21
CA SER A 92 14.23 10.95 8.73
C SER A 92 14.76 12.27 9.29
N HIS A 93 15.56 12.18 10.35
CA HIS A 93 16.40 13.28 10.80
C HIS A 93 17.35 13.66 9.66
N SER A 94 17.17 14.85 9.11
CA SER A 94 18.10 15.44 8.14
C SER A 94 19.37 15.87 8.87
N HIS A 95 20.37 14.97 8.94
CA HIS A 95 21.74 15.36 9.24
C HIS A 95 22.42 15.84 7.96
N GLY A 96 22.70 17.14 7.90
CA GLY A 96 23.51 17.74 6.85
C GLY A 96 24.95 17.23 6.91
N HIS A 97 25.47 16.82 5.75
CA HIS A 97 26.90 16.79 5.49
C HIS A 97 27.15 17.40 4.12
N GLY A 98 27.67 18.62 4.12
CA GLY A 98 28.28 19.20 2.94
C GLY A 98 29.66 18.59 2.73
N HIS A 99 29.93 18.16 1.50
CA HIS A 99 31.28 18.04 0.97
C HIS A 99 31.24 18.44 -0.51
N GLY A 100 31.73 19.65 -0.77
CA GLY A 100 32.13 20.05 -2.11
C GLY A 100 33.54 19.54 -2.37
N HIS A 101 33.76 18.97 -3.56
CA HIS A 101 35.04 18.99 -4.24
C HIS A 101 34.77 18.96 -5.74
N GLY A 102 35.06 20.08 -6.41
CA GLY A 102 35.09 20.16 -7.86
C GLY A 102 36.42 19.66 -8.39
N HIS A 103 36.39 19.02 -9.56
CA HIS A 103 37.52 18.99 -10.47
C HIS A 103 36.98 19.04 -11.91
N ALA A 104 37.26 20.16 -12.57
CA ALA A 104 37.10 20.35 -13.99
C ALA A 104 38.29 19.69 -14.71
N HIS A 105 38.02 18.91 -15.76
CA HIS A 105 39.02 18.62 -16.78
C HIS A 105 38.41 18.85 -18.16
N VAL A 106 38.86 19.96 -18.76
CA VAL A 106 38.72 20.31 -20.17
C VAL A 106 39.82 19.58 -20.92
N HIS A 107 39.48 18.86 -21.98
CA HIS A 107 40.43 18.51 -23.02
C HIS A 107 39.86 18.92 -24.38
N GLY A 108 40.37 20.05 -24.87
CA GLY A 108 40.30 20.43 -26.25
C GLY A 108 41.32 19.68 -27.10
N GLU A 109 41.00 19.64 -28.39
CA GLU A 109 41.91 19.56 -29.53
C GLU A 109 42.65 18.23 -29.84
N LYS A 110 42.13 17.57 -30.89
CA LYS A 110 42.82 16.90 -32.01
C LYS A 110 44.02 16.00 -31.69
N CYS A 111 43.85 14.70 -31.97
CA CYS A 111 44.89 13.91 -32.66
C CYS A 111 44.23 12.82 -33.52
N ALA A 112 44.56 12.86 -34.81
CA ALA A 112 44.15 11.92 -35.84
C ALA A 112 45.05 10.68 -35.80
N HIS A 113 44.49 9.52 -35.41
CA HIS A 113 45.12 8.23 -35.64
C HIS A 113 44.06 7.26 -36.14
N GLY A 114 44.19 6.84 -37.40
CA GLY A 114 43.36 5.82 -38.00
C GLY A 114 43.68 4.44 -37.42
N CYS A 115 42.65 3.78 -36.94
CA CYS A 115 42.57 2.32 -36.94
C CYS A 115 41.17 1.94 -37.42
N ASP A 116 41.09 1.78 -38.74
CA ASP A 116 40.44 0.66 -39.44
C ASP A 116 40.29 -0.57 -38.51
N ASP A 117 39.24 -1.38 -38.50
CA ASP A 117 38.31 -1.77 -39.53
C ASP A 117 37.38 -2.78 -38.84
N ARG A 118 36.05 -2.80 -39.08
CA ARG A 118 35.16 -3.98 -39.20
C ARG A 118 33.67 -3.58 -39.17
N PRO A 119 32.86 -4.03 -40.14
CA PRO A 119 31.47 -3.61 -40.30
C PRO A 119 30.49 -4.49 -39.50
N HIS A 120 29.51 -3.87 -38.85
CA HIS A 120 28.29 -4.55 -38.37
C HIS A 120 27.09 -4.11 -39.23
N VAL A 121 26.77 -4.97 -40.20
CA VAL A 121 25.54 -5.09 -41.03
C VAL A 121 24.33 -5.30 -40.08
N ARG A 122 23.11 -4.77 -40.27
CA ARG A 122 22.30 -4.46 -41.46
C ARG A 122 21.44 -3.23 -41.23
#